data_AF-A3J1G8-F1
#
_entry.id   AF-A3J1G8-F1
#
_cell.length_a   1.000
_cell.length_b   1.000
_cell.length_c   1.000
_cell.angle_alpha   90.00
_cell.angle_beta   90.00
_cell.angle_gamma   90.00
#
_symmetry.space_group_name_H-M   'P 1'
#
loop_
_entity.id
_entity.type
_entity.pdbx_description
1 polymer ?
#
loop_
_entity_poly.entity_id
_entity_poly.type
_entity_poly.pdbx_seq_one_letter_code
_entity_poly.pdbx_strand_id
1 'polypeptide(L)'
;MHVCRDKIGDGTLLTSIWDNTNGTVNLYFYHKYDKTIQFNIKEELAKGNHIIKVDSLFPKNKEFEKLASYKIPQNNDSIRFFLLFSGLFFLMSSCYFFINYFKTKNINKYNFIKLFLAPFGFILFFYMFVLNTNINIFYFPAPYKDSHRLLISLTSYIPFVLLILILPLLAINYKIIYEKHWNKLATILLSLNNLLYLILIGFFVYWRFYFNF
;
A
#
# COMPACT_ATOMS: atom_id res chain seq x y z
N MET A 1 -18.37 -19.80 3.67
CA MET A 1 -18.11 -18.37 3.45
C MET A 1 -16.60 -18.18 3.37
N HIS A 2 -16.04 -18.18 2.17
CA HIS A 2 -14.69 -17.66 1.96
C HIS A 2 -14.78 -16.15 1.85
N VAL A 3 -14.02 -15.41 2.65
CA VAL A 3 -13.71 -14.02 2.32
C VAL A 3 -12.56 -14.12 1.32
N CYS A 4 -12.88 -14.49 0.08
CA CYS A 4 -11.90 -14.69 -0.99
C CYS A 4 -11.18 -13.37 -1.23
N ARG A 5 -9.94 -13.25 -0.76
CA ARG A 5 -9.03 -12.20 -1.17
C ARG A 5 -8.30 -12.73 -2.39
N ASP A 6 -8.69 -12.28 -3.57
CA ASP A 6 -8.18 -12.84 -4.84
C ASP A 6 -6.65 -12.66 -5.02
N LYS A 7 -6.02 -11.74 -4.27
CA LYS A 7 -4.59 -11.44 -4.39
C LYS A 7 -3.71 -12.20 -3.40
N ILE A 8 -3.99 -12.08 -2.10
CA ILE A 8 -3.13 -12.65 -1.07
C ILE A 8 -3.89 -13.06 0.20
N GLY A 9 -3.66 -14.32 0.55
CA GLY A 9 -4.24 -14.97 1.71
C GLY A 9 -5.75 -15.08 1.63
N ASP A 10 -6.32 -15.60 2.69
CA ASP A 10 -7.76 -15.76 2.83
C ASP A 10 -8.16 -15.27 4.22
N GLY A 11 -9.40 -14.84 4.36
CA GLY A 11 -9.86 -14.11 5.54
C GLY A 11 -9.95 -14.96 6.80
N THR A 12 -10.15 -16.27 6.70
CA THR A 12 -10.41 -17.13 7.86
C THR A 12 -9.11 -17.69 8.45
N LEU A 13 -8.59 -17.01 9.48
CA LEU A 13 -7.40 -17.47 10.19
C LEU A 13 -7.64 -18.71 11.05
N LEU A 14 -8.78 -18.76 11.72
CA LEU A 14 -9.12 -19.79 12.71
C LEU A 14 -10.53 -20.31 12.48
N THR A 15 -10.72 -21.60 12.73
CA THR A 15 -12.03 -22.22 12.84
C THR A 15 -12.01 -23.09 14.08
N SER A 16 -13.03 -22.97 14.93
CA SER A 16 -13.11 -23.75 16.16
C SER A 16 -14.46 -24.44 16.28
N ILE A 17 -14.47 -25.67 16.75
CA ILE A 17 -15.68 -26.44 17.08
C ILE A 17 -15.68 -26.67 18.59
N TRP A 18 -16.75 -26.25 19.25
CA TRP A 18 -16.91 -26.33 20.71
C TRP A 18 -17.90 -27.43 21.06
N ASP A 19 -17.44 -28.41 21.82
CA ASP A 19 -18.27 -29.47 22.40
C ASP A 19 -18.57 -29.11 23.86
N ASN A 20 -19.78 -28.62 24.09
CA ASN A 20 -20.24 -28.19 25.41
C ASN A 20 -20.53 -29.36 26.35
N THR A 21 -20.77 -30.57 25.83
CA THR A 21 -21.06 -31.75 26.64
C THR A 21 -19.79 -32.28 27.28
N ASN A 22 -18.72 -32.39 26.49
CA ASN A 22 -17.43 -32.89 26.95
C ASN A 22 -16.47 -31.79 27.40
N GLY A 23 -16.81 -30.51 27.18
CA GLY A 23 -15.97 -29.36 27.53
C GLY A 23 -14.69 -29.30 26.70
N THR A 24 -14.74 -29.72 25.43
CA THR A 24 -13.57 -29.74 24.54
C THR A 24 -13.72 -28.75 23.38
N VAL A 25 -12.59 -28.25 22.89
CA VAL A 25 -12.53 -27.33 21.75
C VAL A 25 -11.54 -27.86 20.73
N ASN A 26 -12.03 -28.13 19.51
CA ASN A 26 -11.19 -28.49 18.38
C ASN A 26 -10.86 -27.22 17.59
N LEU A 27 -9.58 -26.89 17.51
CA LEU A 27 -9.08 -25.73 16.77
C LEU A 27 -8.47 -26.16 15.44
N TYR A 28 -8.75 -25.40 14.40
CA TYR A 28 -8.19 -25.52 13.06
C TYR A 28 -7.55 -24.19 12.65
N PHE A 29 -6.49 -24.26 11.86
CA PHE A 29 -5.70 -23.10 11.49
C PHE A 29 -5.53 -22.98 9.96
N TYR A 30 -5.87 -21.81 9.44
CA TYR A 30 -5.55 -21.33 8.09
C TYR A 30 -5.78 -22.38 6.98
N HIS A 31 -7.04 -22.78 6.80
CA HIS A 31 -7.52 -23.67 5.71
C HIS A 31 -6.94 -25.09 5.68
N LYS A 32 -6.20 -25.50 6.72
CA LYS A 32 -5.80 -26.90 6.94
C LYS A 32 -6.77 -27.59 7.89
N TYR A 33 -7.84 -28.16 7.32
CA TYR A 33 -8.89 -28.85 8.07
C TYR A 33 -8.59 -30.34 8.33
N ASP A 34 -7.49 -30.85 7.79
CA ASP A 34 -6.99 -32.21 8.01
C ASP A 34 -6.30 -32.39 9.38
N LYS A 35 -5.97 -31.27 10.04
CA LYS A 35 -5.31 -31.26 11.35
C LYS A 35 -6.05 -30.38 12.33
N THR A 36 -6.27 -30.92 13.52
CA THR A 36 -6.86 -30.19 14.64
C THR A 36 -6.02 -30.33 15.89
N ILE A 37 -6.07 -29.31 16.74
CA ILE A 37 -5.58 -29.36 18.10
C ILE A 37 -6.80 -29.29 19.00
N GLN A 38 -6.99 -30.33 19.81
CA GLN A 38 -8.07 -30.39 20.78
C GLN A 38 -7.59 -29.87 22.13
N PHE A 39 -8.37 -29.00 22.74
CA PHE A 39 -8.18 -28.53 24.10
C PHE A 39 -9.29 -29.05 24.98
N ASN A 40 -8.95 -29.48 26.20
CA ASN A 40 -9.93 -29.65 27.27
C ASN A 40 -9.96 -28.38 28.11
N ILE A 41 -11.12 -27.72 28.19
CA ILE A 41 -11.23 -26.41 28.85
C ILE A 41 -10.91 -26.50 30.34
N LYS A 42 -11.31 -27.59 31.01
CA LYS A 42 -11.02 -27.77 32.44
C LYS A 42 -9.53 -27.91 32.69
N GLU A 43 -8.83 -28.63 31.82
CA GLU A 43 -7.38 -28.80 31.90
C GLU A 43 -6.63 -27.50 31.59
N GLU A 44 -7.02 -26.77 30.55
CA GLU A 44 -6.39 -25.49 30.21
C GLU A 44 -6.61 -24.44 31.31
N LEU A 45 -7.80 -24.36 31.90
CA LEU A 45 -8.06 -23.44 33.01
C LEU A 45 -7.26 -23.81 34.27
N ALA A 46 -7.01 -25.09 34.51
CA ALA A 46 -6.22 -25.55 35.65
C ALA A 46 -4.74 -25.15 35.56
N LYS A 47 -4.21 -24.89 34.36
CA LYS A 47 -2.84 -24.37 34.16
C LYS A 47 -2.66 -22.92 34.62
N GLY A 48 -3.75 -22.26 35.02
CA GLY A 48 -3.74 -20.85 35.38
C GLY A 48 -3.55 -19.95 34.16
N ASN A 49 -3.22 -18.68 34.42
CA ASN A 49 -3.11 -17.67 33.37
C ASN A 49 -1.91 -17.94 32.45
N HIS A 50 -2.19 -18.19 31.17
CA HIS A 50 -1.17 -18.37 30.16
C HIS A 50 -1.69 -17.95 28.77
N ILE A 51 -0.77 -17.79 27.83
CA ILE A 51 -1.05 -17.42 26.44
C ILE A 51 -0.46 -18.50 25.55
N ILE A 52 -1.23 -18.95 24.56
CA ILE A 52 -0.79 -19.93 23.58
C ILE A 52 -0.61 -19.24 22.22
N LYS A 53 0.56 -19.42 21.62
CA LYS A 53 0.83 -18.93 20.27
C LYS A 53 0.28 -19.93 19.25
N VAL A 54 -0.89 -19.63 18.69
CA VAL A 54 -1.66 -20.60 17.89
C VAL A 54 -0.88 -21.13 16.67
N ASP A 55 -0.14 -20.27 15.98
CA ASP A 55 0.66 -20.66 14.80
C ASP A 55 1.76 -21.69 15.13
N SER A 56 2.26 -21.74 16.38
CA SER A 56 3.24 -22.74 16.79
C SER A 56 2.65 -24.13 17.05
N LEU A 57 1.33 -24.24 17.20
CA LEU A 57 0.66 -25.52 17.45
C LEU A 57 0.44 -26.32 16.16
N PHE A 58 0.46 -25.64 15.02
CA PHE A 58 0.18 -26.23 13.72
C PHE A 58 1.45 -26.36 12.90
N PRO A 59 1.53 -27.34 11.99
CA PRO A 59 2.65 -27.42 11.07
C PRO A 59 2.67 -26.19 10.15
N LYS A 60 3.87 -25.83 9.69
CA LYS A 60 4.08 -24.72 8.76
C LYS A 60 3.09 -24.77 7.59
N ASN A 61 2.50 -23.62 7.29
CA ASN A 61 1.60 -23.42 6.18
C ASN A 61 2.18 -22.35 5.26
N LYS A 62 2.56 -22.74 4.03
CA LYS A 62 3.21 -21.84 3.06
C LYS A 62 2.35 -20.62 2.72
N GLU A 63 1.04 -20.79 2.64
CA GLU A 63 0.13 -19.67 2.34
C GLU A 63 0.03 -18.71 3.52
N PHE A 64 -0.01 -19.23 4.75
CA PHE A 64 0.02 -18.40 5.95
C PHE A 64 1.35 -17.66 6.07
N GLU A 65 2.47 -18.32 5.83
CA GLU A 65 3.81 -17.69 5.86
C GLU A 65 3.91 -16.55 4.84
N LYS A 66 3.35 -16.73 3.64
CA LYS A 66 3.25 -15.68 2.62
C LYS A 66 2.40 -14.50 3.11
N LEU A 67 1.26 -14.77 3.74
CA LEU A 67 0.40 -13.72 4.32
C LEU A 67 1.10 -12.98 5.47
N ALA A 68 1.72 -13.71 6.39
CA ALA A 68 2.38 -13.16 7.58
C ALA A 68 3.62 -12.33 7.22
N SER A 69 4.32 -12.69 6.15
CA SER A 69 5.48 -11.95 5.64
C SER A 69 5.11 -10.75 4.76
N TYR A 70 3.87 -10.65 4.29
CA TYR A 70 3.42 -9.56 3.43
C TYR A 70 3.40 -8.21 4.16
N LYS A 71 4.18 -7.23 3.66
CA LYS A 71 4.36 -5.93 4.31
C LYS A 71 3.51 -4.85 3.67
N ILE A 72 2.68 -4.22 4.47
CA ILE A 72 1.80 -3.12 4.06
C ILE A 72 1.93 -1.99 5.10
N PRO A 73 1.46 -0.76 4.79
CA PRO A 73 1.57 0.37 5.72
C PRO A 73 0.95 0.10 7.09
N GLN A 74 -0.07 -0.77 7.16
CA GLN A 74 -0.77 -1.10 8.41
C GLN A 74 0.00 -2.07 9.32
N ASN A 75 1.02 -2.79 8.81
CA ASN A 75 1.82 -3.73 9.59
C ASN A 75 3.34 -3.45 9.54
N ASN A 76 3.73 -2.33 8.95
CA ASN A 76 5.12 -1.90 8.82
C ASN A 76 5.20 -0.37 8.93
N ASP A 77 5.68 0.11 10.08
CA ASP A 77 5.79 1.54 10.37
C ASP A 77 6.74 2.27 9.43
N SER A 78 7.82 1.64 8.98
CA SER A 78 8.75 2.26 8.03
C SER A 78 8.07 2.59 6.71
N ILE A 79 7.26 1.65 6.17
CA ILE A 79 6.46 1.90 4.97
C ILE A 79 5.44 3.01 5.23
N ARG A 80 4.76 2.97 6.38
CA ARG A 80 3.77 3.98 6.76
C ARG A 80 4.35 5.40 6.81
N PHE A 81 5.47 5.56 7.51
CA PHE A 81 6.16 6.84 7.61
C PHE A 81 6.71 7.30 6.26
N PHE A 82 7.21 6.37 5.44
CA PHE A 82 7.63 6.70 4.08
C PHE A 82 6.48 7.26 3.23
N LEU A 83 5.30 6.62 3.26
CA LEU A 83 4.13 7.11 2.52
C LEU A 83 3.64 8.46 3.06
N LEU A 84 3.65 8.66 4.38
CA LEU A 84 3.28 9.94 4.99
C LEU A 84 4.24 11.06 4.56
N PHE A 85 5.55 10.81 4.63
CA PHE A 85 6.58 11.74 4.17
C PHE A 85 6.41 12.07 2.68
N SER A 86 6.23 11.03 1.85
CA SER A 86 6.02 11.19 0.40
C SER A 86 4.77 12.03 0.11
N GLY A 87 3.67 11.77 0.80
CA GLY A 87 2.45 12.56 0.68
C GLY A 87 2.67 14.04 1.03
N LEU A 88 3.27 14.31 2.19
CA LEU A 88 3.55 15.69 2.61
C LEU A 88 4.50 16.40 1.61
N PHE A 89 5.50 15.68 1.10
CA PHE A 89 6.39 16.19 0.07
C PHE A 89 5.65 16.54 -1.23
N PHE A 90 4.73 15.68 -1.70
CA PHE A 90 3.91 15.98 -2.88
C PHE A 90 3.01 17.19 -2.68
N LEU A 91 2.44 17.35 -1.48
CA LEU A 91 1.64 18.52 -1.14
C LEU A 91 2.48 19.81 -1.18
N MET A 92 3.63 19.82 -0.51
CA MET A 92 4.51 20.99 -0.47
C MET A 92 5.09 21.35 -1.83
N SER A 93 5.54 20.34 -2.59
CA SER A 93 6.08 20.56 -3.93
C SER A 93 5.00 21.00 -4.92
N SER A 94 3.77 20.51 -4.80
CA SER A 94 2.63 20.98 -5.58
C SER A 94 2.34 22.46 -5.35
N CYS A 95 2.21 22.88 -4.09
CA CYS A 95 2.01 24.29 -3.72
C CYS A 95 3.15 25.16 -4.26
N TYR A 96 4.40 24.70 -4.14
CA TYR A 96 5.56 25.39 -4.69
C TYR A 96 5.46 25.54 -6.22
N PHE A 97 5.18 24.47 -6.97
CA PHE A 97 5.10 24.53 -8.43
C PHE A 97 3.96 25.42 -8.90
N PHE A 98 2.82 25.41 -8.21
CA PHE A 98 1.69 26.29 -8.50
C PHE A 98 2.07 27.77 -8.35
N ILE A 99 2.64 28.17 -7.21
CA ILE A 99 3.08 29.55 -6.96
C ILE A 99 4.18 29.95 -7.95
N ASN A 100 5.16 29.07 -8.16
CA ASN A 100 6.30 29.33 -9.04
C ASN A 100 5.89 29.45 -10.51
N TYR A 101 4.87 28.72 -10.96
CA TYR A 101 4.32 28.83 -12.31
C TYR A 101 3.88 30.26 -12.62
N PHE A 102 3.06 30.87 -11.75
CA PHE A 102 2.58 32.24 -11.94
C PHE A 102 3.71 33.28 -11.90
N LYS A 103 4.71 33.08 -11.04
CA LYS A 103 5.88 33.98 -10.95
C LYS A 103 6.78 33.94 -12.19
N THR A 104 6.76 32.85 -12.96
CA THR A 104 7.70 32.62 -14.08
C THR A 104 7.00 32.43 -15.42
N LYS A 105 5.72 32.84 -15.52
CA LYS A 105 4.79 32.53 -16.62
C LYS A 105 5.37 32.76 -18.02
N ASN A 106 6.12 33.86 -18.21
CA ASN A 106 6.60 34.31 -19.52
C ASN A 106 8.12 34.11 -19.74
N ILE A 107 8.83 33.47 -18.81
CA ILE A 107 10.31 33.47 -18.80
C ILE A 107 10.88 32.10 -19.17
N ASN A 108 10.31 31.01 -18.62
CA ASN A 108 10.96 29.71 -18.70
C ASN A 108 10.32 28.82 -19.77
N LYS A 109 11.15 28.24 -20.64
CA LYS A 109 10.78 27.09 -21.46
C LYS A 109 10.33 25.95 -20.53
N TYR A 110 9.28 25.21 -20.92
CA TYR A 110 8.66 24.13 -20.13
C TYR A 110 7.87 24.56 -18.89
N ASN A 111 7.52 25.83 -18.71
CA ASN A 111 6.78 26.27 -17.52
C ASN A 111 5.41 25.57 -17.34
N PHE A 112 4.77 25.15 -18.43
CA PHE A 112 3.53 24.35 -18.41
C PHE A 112 3.63 23.07 -17.57
N ILE A 113 4.84 22.51 -17.44
CA ILE A 113 5.07 21.30 -16.65
C ILE A 113 4.83 21.56 -15.16
N LYS A 114 5.15 22.76 -14.66
CA LYS A 114 4.82 23.14 -13.27
C LYS A 114 3.31 23.19 -13.04
N LEU A 115 2.56 23.67 -14.03
CA LEU A 115 1.10 23.69 -13.98
C LEU A 115 0.51 22.27 -13.96
N PHE A 116 1.13 21.32 -14.66
CA PHE A 116 0.76 19.90 -14.60
C PHE A 116 1.12 19.24 -13.26
N LEU A 117 2.33 19.52 -12.73
CA LEU A 117 2.82 18.92 -11.49
C LEU A 117 2.02 19.34 -10.25
N ALA A 118 1.41 20.53 -10.26
CA ALA A 118 0.58 21.00 -9.16
C ALA A 118 -0.64 20.07 -8.89
N PRO A 119 -1.64 19.93 -9.78
CA PRO A 119 -2.77 19.05 -9.55
C PRO A 119 -2.34 17.59 -9.38
N PHE A 120 -1.30 17.14 -10.12
CA PHE A 120 -0.78 15.79 -9.98
C PHE A 120 -0.22 15.50 -8.58
N GLY A 121 0.49 16.46 -7.98
CA GLY A 121 0.99 16.34 -6.60
C GLY A 121 -0.13 16.27 -5.56
N PHE A 122 -1.24 17.02 -5.74
CA PHE A 122 -2.41 16.90 -4.86
C PHE A 122 -3.09 15.53 -4.97
N ILE A 123 -3.21 15.00 -6.20
CA ILE A 123 -3.76 13.66 -6.44
C ILE A 123 -2.89 12.60 -5.75
N LEU A 124 -1.56 12.70 -5.88
CA LEU A 124 -0.64 11.77 -5.23
C LEU A 124 -0.64 11.90 -3.71
N PHE A 125 -0.76 13.12 -3.16
CA PHE A 125 -0.93 13.31 -1.72
C PHE A 125 -2.18 12.58 -1.20
N PHE A 126 -3.33 12.77 -1.87
CA PHE A 126 -4.55 12.06 -1.53
C PHE A 126 -4.37 10.54 -1.67
N TYR A 127 -3.64 10.08 -2.68
CA TYR A 127 -3.39 8.65 -2.86
C TYR A 127 -2.53 8.05 -1.74
N MET A 128 -1.49 8.76 -1.28
CA MET A 128 -0.69 8.30 -0.13
C MET A 128 -1.52 8.22 1.14
N PHE A 129 -2.47 9.14 1.33
CA PHE A 129 -3.45 9.08 2.41
C PHE A 129 -4.35 7.84 2.29
N VAL A 130 -4.86 7.56 1.09
CA VAL A 130 -5.70 6.38 0.83
C VAL A 130 -4.96 5.08 1.12
N LEU A 131 -3.71 4.93 0.66
CA LEU A 131 -2.87 3.75 0.92
C LEU A 131 -2.58 3.55 2.41
N ASN A 132 -2.40 4.63 3.17
CA ASN A 132 -2.15 4.54 4.60
C ASN A 132 -3.41 4.17 5.41
N THR A 133 -4.61 4.48 4.92
CA THR A 133 -5.85 4.33 5.68
C THR A 133 -6.68 3.11 5.29
N ASN A 134 -6.55 2.60 4.06
CA ASN A 134 -7.41 1.54 3.55
C ASN A 134 -6.65 0.23 3.36
N ILE A 135 -6.77 -0.67 4.33
CA ILE A 135 -6.09 -1.97 4.34
C ILE A 135 -6.52 -2.87 3.16
N ASN A 136 -7.80 -2.83 2.77
CA ASN A 136 -8.36 -3.73 1.76
C ASN A 136 -7.65 -3.63 0.40
N ILE A 137 -7.15 -2.46 0.04
CA ILE A 137 -6.49 -2.19 -1.24
C ILE A 137 -5.33 -3.16 -1.50
N PHE A 138 -4.62 -3.59 -0.46
CA PHE A 138 -3.46 -4.47 -0.60
C PHE A 138 -3.82 -5.95 -0.78
N TYR A 139 -5.07 -6.32 -0.52
CA TYR A 139 -5.57 -7.69 -0.58
C TYR A 139 -6.46 -7.98 -1.79
N PHE A 140 -6.82 -6.95 -2.55
CA PHE A 140 -7.60 -7.08 -3.78
C PHE A 140 -6.78 -6.64 -5.01
N PRO A 141 -7.10 -7.21 -6.19
CA PRO A 141 -6.46 -6.80 -7.44
C PRO A 141 -6.83 -5.35 -7.80
N ALA A 142 -5.89 -4.64 -8.41
CA ALA A 142 -6.21 -3.36 -9.03
C ALA A 142 -6.74 -3.60 -10.47
N PRO A 143 -7.68 -2.79 -10.98
CA PRO A 143 -8.34 -1.67 -10.30
C PRO A 143 -9.35 -2.16 -9.23
N TYR A 144 -9.12 -1.77 -7.98
CA TYR A 144 -9.96 -2.14 -6.86
C TYR A 144 -11.21 -1.24 -6.80
N LYS A 145 -12.31 -1.80 -6.29
CA LYS A 145 -13.57 -1.09 -6.10
C LYS A 145 -13.93 -1.06 -4.62
N ASP A 146 -14.24 0.13 -4.13
CA ASP A 146 -14.85 0.35 -2.82
C ASP A 146 -16.39 0.46 -2.98
N SER A 147 -17.13 -0.20 -2.09
CA SER A 147 -18.60 -0.30 -2.17
C SER A 147 -19.33 1.01 -1.87
N HIS A 148 -18.70 1.95 -1.16
CA HIS A 148 -19.37 3.17 -0.67
C HIS A 148 -18.72 4.46 -1.19
N ARG A 149 -17.43 4.43 -1.52
CA ARG A 149 -16.65 5.64 -1.85
C ARG A 149 -16.05 5.53 -3.24
N LEU A 150 -16.75 6.12 -4.22
CA LEU A 150 -16.31 6.19 -5.61
C LEU A 150 -14.90 6.79 -5.77
N LEU A 151 -14.56 7.80 -4.95
CA LEU A 151 -13.23 8.42 -4.95
C LEU A 151 -12.11 7.42 -4.66
N ILE A 152 -12.32 6.46 -3.75
CA ILE A 152 -11.34 5.42 -3.45
C ILE A 152 -11.20 4.50 -4.66
N SER A 153 -12.31 4.08 -5.27
CA SER A 153 -12.28 3.27 -6.50
C SER A 153 -11.51 3.94 -7.63
N LEU A 154 -11.65 5.26 -7.82
CA LEU A 154 -10.89 6.01 -8.84
C LEU A 154 -9.38 6.02 -8.58
N THR A 155 -8.96 6.02 -7.31
CA THR A 155 -7.52 6.00 -6.98
C THR A 155 -6.81 4.73 -7.43
N SER A 156 -7.56 3.65 -7.72
CA SER A 156 -6.99 2.39 -8.19
C SER A 156 -6.29 2.49 -9.55
N TYR A 157 -6.56 3.55 -10.32
CA TYR A 157 -5.92 3.82 -11.60
C TYR A 157 -4.60 4.61 -11.46
N ILE A 158 -4.34 5.22 -10.30
CA ILE A 158 -3.16 6.07 -10.06
C ILE A 158 -1.83 5.33 -10.29
N PRO A 159 -1.65 4.06 -9.87
CA PRO A 159 -0.44 3.30 -10.18
C PRO A 159 -0.14 3.25 -11.68
N PHE A 160 -1.17 3.02 -12.52
CA PHE A 160 -1.02 2.92 -13.97
C PHE A 160 -0.70 4.27 -14.60
N VAL A 161 -1.39 5.32 -14.16
CA VAL A 161 -1.11 6.70 -14.59
C VAL A 161 0.33 7.07 -14.26
N LEU A 162 0.81 6.78 -13.05
CA LEU A 162 2.18 7.06 -12.64
C LEU A 162 3.20 6.27 -13.49
N LEU A 163 2.91 5.01 -13.80
CA LEU A 163 3.76 4.16 -14.63
C LEU A 163 3.92 4.69 -16.05
N ILE A 164 2.85 5.21 -16.65
CA ILE A 164 2.91 5.81 -18.00
C ILE A 164 3.66 7.15 -17.98
N LEU A 165 3.43 7.96 -16.94
CA LEU A 165 4.00 9.30 -16.85
C LEU A 165 5.48 9.34 -16.47
N ILE A 166 6.03 8.27 -15.87
CA ILE A 166 7.41 8.31 -15.36
C ILE A 166 8.45 8.55 -16.47
N LEU A 167 8.31 7.89 -17.63
CA LEU A 167 9.25 8.02 -18.75
C LEU A 167 9.30 9.45 -19.31
N PRO A 168 8.17 10.09 -19.70
CA PRO A 168 8.22 11.46 -20.17
C PRO A 168 8.71 12.44 -19.09
N LEU A 169 8.35 12.24 -17.82
CA LEU A 169 8.81 13.10 -16.73
C LEU A 169 10.32 13.00 -16.48
N LEU A 170 10.91 11.81 -16.60
CA LEU A 170 12.36 11.62 -16.54
C LEU A 170 13.08 12.28 -17.71
N ALA A 171 12.56 12.11 -18.94
CA ALA A 171 13.14 12.72 -20.13
C ALA A 171 13.09 14.26 -20.06
N ILE A 172 11.98 14.82 -19.57
CA ILE A 172 11.83 16.24 -19.31
C ILE A 172 12.83 16.71 -18.25
N ASN A 173 12.94 15.98 -17.13
CA ASN A 173 13.83 16.36 -16.04
C ASN A 173 15.29 16.40 -16.51
N TYR A 174 15.71 15.42 -17.31
CA TYR A 174 17.03 15.42 -17.94
C TYR A 174 17.26 16.66 -18.80
N LYS A 175 16.30 17.02 -19.67
CA LYS A 175 16.38 18.23 -20.50
C LYS A 175 16.47 19.50 -19.66
N ILE A 176 15.66 19.64 -18.61
CA ILE A 176 15.66 20.81 -17.73
C ILE A 176 17.01 20.97 -17.00
N ILE A 177 17.61 19.86 -16.56
CA ILE A 177 18.93 19.86 -15.91
C ILE A 177 20.01 20.27 -16.90
N TYR A 178 20.04 19.67 -18.09
CA TYR A 178 21.06 19.91 -19.10
C TYR A 178 21.00 21.34 -19.65
N GLU A 179 19.80 21.81 -20.02
CA GLU A 179 19.58 23.13 -20.61
C GLU A 179 19.51 24.27 -19.56
N LYS A 180 19.55 23.93 -18.26
CA LYS A 180 19.48 24.87 -17.12
C LYS A 180 18.30 25.85 -17.17
N HIS A 181 17.16 25.42 -17.72
CA HIS A 181 15.99 26.29 -17.93
C HIS A 181 15.25 26.68 -16.64
N TRP A 182 15.45 25.95 -15.54
CA TRP A 182 14.76 26.19 -14.28
C TRP A 182 15.73 26.55 -13.16
N ASN A 183 15.24 27.32 -12.20
CA ASN A 183 15.99 27.64 -10.98
C ASN A 183 16.38 26.36 -10.24
N LYS A 184 17.56 26.38 -9.60
CA LYS A 184 18.14 25.22 -8.91
C LYS A 184 17.16 24.49 -7.99
N LEU A 185 16.39 25.24 -7.19
CA LEU A 185 15.40 24.67 -6.26
C LEU A 185 14.27 23.93 -6.98
N ALA A 186 13.72 24.50 -8.06
CA ALA A 186 12.65 23.86 -8.83
C ALA A 186 13.14 22.57 -9.51
N THR A 187 14.37 22.57 -10.02
CA THR A 187 15.00 21.40 -10.63
C THR A 187 15.26 20.28 -9.62
N ILE A 188 15.75 20.64 -8.42
CA ILE A 188 15.93 19.67 -7.32
C ILE A 188 14.59 19.07 -6.90
N LEU A 189 13.55 19.90 -6.72
CA LEU A 189 12.23 19.40 -6.36
C LEU A 189 11.63 18.46 -7.42
N LEU A 190 11.80 18.75 -8.70
CA LEU A 190 11.37 17.87 -9.78
C LEU A 190 12.12 16.53 -9.75
N SER A 191 13.44 16.57 -9.54
CA SER A 191 14.26 15.37 -9.47
C SER A 191 13.89 14.48 -8.27
N LEU A 192 13.65 15.09 -7.11
CA LEU A 192 13.18 14.37 -5.92
C LEU A 192 11.76 13.79 -6.12
N ASN A 193 10.86 14.51 -6.79
CA ASN A 193 9.55 13.96 -7.17
C ASN A 193 9.71 12.71 -8.03
N ASN A 194 10.53 12.77 -9.08
CA ASN A 194 10.78 11.62 -9.95
C ASN A 194 11.40 10.42 -9.21
N LEU A 195 12.32 10.68 -8.27
CA LEU A 195 12.88 9.63 -7.42
C LEU A 195 11.80 8.96 -6.57
N LEU A 196 10.94 9.74 -5.92
CA LEU A 196 9.83 9.19 -5.13
C LEU A 196 8.85 8.41 -6.01
N TYR A 197 8.56 8.88 -7.22
CA TYR A 197 7.71 8.16 -8.16
C TYR A 197 8.28 6.78 -8.51
N LEU A 198 9.59 6.68 -8.76
CA LEU A 198 10.25 5.40 -9.02
C LEU A 198 10.17 4.44 -7.83
N ILE A 199 10.40 4.94 -6.61
CA ILE A 199 10.29 4.13 -5.39
C ILE A 199 8.85 3.64 -5.21
N LEU A 200 7.85 4.51 -5.44
CA LEU A 200 6.44 4.14 -5.36
C LEU A 200 6.05 3.10 -6.41
N ILE A 201 6.54 3.21 -7.65
CA ILE A 201 6.34 2.18 -8.68
C ILE A 201 6.91 0.84 -8.19
N GLY A 202 8.07 0.84 -7.55
CA GLY A 202 8.64 -0.36 -6.91
C GLY A 202 7.69 -0.97 -5.86
N PHE A 203 7.11 -0.14 -4.98
CA PHE A 203 6.10 -0.61 -4.03
C PHE A 203 4.82 -1.11 -4.72
N PHE A 204 4.37 -0.48 -5.80
CA PHE A 204 3.19 -0.90 -6.55
C PHE A 204 3.40 -2.25 -7.26
N VAL A 205 4.62 -2.53 -7.73
CA VAL A 205 5.00 -3.87 -8.22
C VAL A 205 4.96 -4.89 -7.07
N TYR A 206 5.56 -4.56 -5.92
CA TYR A 206 5.56 -5.44 -4.74
C TYR A 206 4.15 -5.77 -4.23
N TRP A 207 3.27 -4.78 -4.14
CA TRP A 207 1.86 -4.95 -3.79
C TRP A 207 1.00 -5.49 -4.93
N ARG A 208 1.60 -5.83 -6.08
CA ARG A 208 0.97 -6.38 -7.28
C ARG A 208 -0.23 -5.55 -7.76
N PHE A 209 -0.05 -4.24 -7.91
CA PHE A 209 -1.06 -3.37 -8.52
C PHE A 209 -1.09 -3.44 -10.04
N TYR A 210 -0.02 -3.90 -10.68
CA TYR A 210 0.05 -3.97 -12.15
C TYR A 210 -0.30 -5.34 -12.72
N PHE A 211 0.10 -6.40 -12.03
CA PHE A 211 0.04 -7.76 -12.53
C PHE A 211 -0.55 -8.68 -11.47
N ASN A 212 -1.58 -9.44 -11.84
CA ASN A 212 -2.13 -10.50 -10.99
C ASN A 212 -1.57 -11.84 -11.50
N PHE A 213 -0.41 -12.24 -10.96
CA PHE A 213 0.14 -13.60 -11.13
C PHE A 213 0.11 -14.36 -9.81
#